data_AF-W9JJI2-F1
#
_entry.id   AF-W9JJI2-F1
#
_cell.length_a   1.000
_cell.length_b   1.000
_cell.length_c   1.000
_cell.angle_alpha   90.00
_cell.angle_beta   90.00
_cell.angle_gamma   90.00
#
_symmetry.space_group_name_H-M   'P 1'
#
loop_
_entity.id
_entity.type
_entity.pdbx_description
1 polymer ?
#
loop_
_entity_poly.entity_id
_entity_poly.type
_entity_poly.pdbx_seq_one_letter_code
_entity_poly.pdbx_strand_id
1 'polypeptide(L)'
;MPLRSLYLAKSGGSANQRSHFALFIPTAEYDRDTISEDFRSLKAIGTRIHVVGEPLMSGFAFEVHRNYNTQAYSDLKQLVFLGEIDDSILHNYPERSEIRENTTRSLLERVAESVTPPPKGQNIRAPIDGMNTKRCQE
;
A
#
# COMPACT_ATOMS: atom_id res chain seq x y z
N MET A 1 7.02 -22.46 9.92
CA MET A 1 5.79 -21.79 9.44
C MET A 1 6.16 -21.08 8.15
N PRO A 2 5.32 -21.11 7.10
CA PRO A 2 5.65 -20.41 5.86
C PRO A 2 5.73 -18.90 6.12
N LEU A 3 6.72 -18.26 5.52
CA LEU A 3 6.92 -16.82 5.60
C LEU A 3 6.45 -16.17 4.30
N ARG A 4 6.09 -14.89 4.38
CA ARG A 4 5.72 -14.07 3.23
C ARG A 4 6.50 -12.77 3.26
N SER A 5 7.05 -12.38 2.11
CA SER A 5 7.73 -11.10 1.98
C SER A 5 6.77 -9.92 2.21
N LEU A 6 7.28 -8.85 2.82
CA LEU A 6 6.59 -7.58 3.03
C LEU A 6 7.37 -6.46 2.37
N TYR A 7 6.67 -5.62 1.61
CA TYR A 7 7.27 -4.51 0.87
C TYR A 7 6.60 -3.17 1.20
N LEU A 8 7.39 -2.10 1.18
CA LEU A 8 6.90 -0.73 1.06
C LEU A 8 6.70 -0.40 -0.42
N ALA A 9 5.46 -0.27 -0.84
CA ALA A 9 5.09 0.23 -2.15
C ALA A 9 5.08 1.76 -2.15
N LYS A 10 5.95 2.34 -2.96
CA LYS A 10 6.04 3.79 -3.19
C LYS A 10 5.42 4.13 -4.54
N SER A 11 4.23 4.71 -4.50
CA SER A 11 3.53 5.28 -5.66
C SER A 11 3.82 6.78 -5.76
N GLY A 12 3.77 7.36 -6.95
CA GLY A 12 3.86 8.81 -7.10
C GLY A 12 3.79 9.28 -8.55
N GLY A 13 3.33 10.51 -8.71
CA GLY A 13 3.26 11.19 -10.01
C GLY A 13 4.53 11.98 -10.33
N SER A 14 4.36 13.26 -10.66
CA SER A 14 5.46 14.15 -11.05
C SER A 14 6.39 14.49 -9.86
N ALA A 15 7.59 15.02 -10.14
CA ALA A 15 8.57 15.41 -9.12
C ALA A 15 8.05 16.44 -8.08
N ASN A 16 6.92 17.08 -8.35
CA ASN A 16 6.28 18.07 -7.46
C ASN A 16 5.16 17.50 -6.59
N GLN A 17 4.79 16.24 -6.77
CA GLN A 17 3.81 15.54 -5.93
C GLN A 17 4.53 14.69 -4.88
N ARG A 18 3.92 14.54 -3.70
CA ARG A 18 4.40 13.57 -2.72
C ARG A 18 4.17 12.15 -3.20
N SER A 19 5.03 11.25 -2.75
CA SER A 19 4.80 9.83 -2.91
C SER A 19 3.69 9.37 -1.98
N HIS A 20 2.84 8.50 -2.51
CA HIS A 20 1.94 7.68 -1.74
C HIS A 20 2.66 6.40 -1.30
N PHE A 21 2.41 5.97 -0.07
CA PHE A 21 3.01 4.78 0.51
C PHE A 21 1.94 3.76 0.86
N ALA A 22 2.26 2.49 0.61
CA ALA A 22 1.41 1.37 0.92
C ALA A 22 2.26 0.19 1.41
N LEU A 23 1.67 -0.70 2.20
CA LEU A 23 2.23 -2.02 2.41
C LEU A 23 1.79 -2.91 1.25
N PHE A 24 2.71 -3.71 0.71
CA PHE A 24 2.42 -4.71 -0.31
C PHE A 24 2.91 -6.07 0.16
N ILE A 25 2.00 -7.05 0.06
CA ILE A 25 2.23 -8.45 0.45
C ILE A 25 1.86 -9.31 -0.75
N PRO A 26 2.80 -9.97 -1.44
CA PRO A 26 2.48 -10.83 -2.58
C PRO A 26 1.63 -12.03 -2.13
N THR A 27 0.87 -12.63 -3.05
CA THR A 27 0.29 -13.95 -2.80
C THR A 27 1.39 -15.01 -2.90
N ALA A 28 1.15 -16.21 -2.34
CA ALA A 28 2.18 -17.25 -2.24
C ALA A 28 2.76 -17.65 -3.60
N GLU A 29 1.92 -17.64 -4.63
CA GLU A 29 2.29 -17.95 -6.01
C GLU A 29 3.29 -16.94 -6.61
N TYR A 30 3.25 -15.68 -6.17
CA TYR A 30 4.05 -14.61 -6.75
C TYR A 30 5.18 -14.12 -5.83
N ASP A 31 5.31 -14.69 -4.63
CA ASP A 31 6.37 -14.30 -3.70
C ASP A 31 7.74 -14.82 -4.16
N ARG A 32 8.69 -13.90 -4.27
CA ARG A 32 10.07 -14.13 -4.68
C ARG A 32 10.95 -12.99 -4.17
N ASP A 33 12.25 -13.25 -4.05
CA ASP A 33 13.25 -12.30 -3.54
C ASP A 33 13.58 -11.16 -4.52
N THR A 34 13.26 -11.31 -5.82
CA THR A 34 13.56 -10.33 -6.87
C THR A 34 12.45 -9.30 -7.16
N ILE A 35 11.36 -9.28 -6.38
CA ILE A 35 10.21 -8.39 -6.63
C ILE A 35 10.64 -6.92 -6.66
N SER A 36 11.59 -6.51 -5.80
CA SER A 36 12.05 -5.12 -5.73
C SER A 36 12.63 -4.62 -7.06
N GLU A 37 13.24 -5.52 -7.84
CA GLU A 37 13.91 -5.25 -9.10
C GLU A 37 13.00 -5.48 -10.32
N ASP A 38 12.12 -6.49 -10.25
CA ASP A 38 11.46 -7.04 -11.44
C ASP A 38 9.95 -6.84 -11.50
N PHE A 39 9.31 -6.20 -10.51
CA PHE A 39 7.84 -6.07 -10.41
C PHE A 39 7.12 -5.46 -11.61
N ARG A 40 7.87 -4.83 -12.54
CA ARG A 40 7.36 -4.32 -13.82
C ARG A 40 7.41 -5.35 -14.93
N SER A 41 8.41 -6.21 -14.93
CA SER A 41 8.68 -7.20 -15.98
C SER A 41 8.02 -8.53 -15.67
N LEU A 42 7.98 -8.91 -14.39
CA LEU A 42 7.37 -10.14 -13.91
C LEU A 42 6.14 -9.84 -13.05
N LYS A 43 5.10 -10.64 -13.26
CA LYS A 43 3.83 -10.49 -12.54
C LYS A 43 4.03 -10.68 -11.04
N ALA A 44 3.58 -9.71 -10.26
CA ALA A 44 3.40 -9.85 -8.82
C ALA A 44 1.99 -9.41 -8.46
N ILE A 45 1.18 -10.35 -7.97
CA ILE A 45 -0.16 -10.06 -7.45
C ILE A 45 -0.12 -10.21 -5.94
N GLY A 46 -0.77 -9.29 -5.23
CA GLY A 46 -0.80 -9.32 -3.78
C GLY A 46 -1.92 -8.50 -3.17
N THR A 47 -1.84 -8.37 -1.85
CA THR A 47 -2.66 -7.43 -1.09
C THR A 47 -1.86 -6.14 -0.90
N ARG A 48 -2.47 -5.00 -1.26
CA ARG A 48 -1.93 -3.68 -0.98
C ARG A 48 -2.79 -3.01 0.11
N ILE A 49 -2.18 -2.64 1.23
CA ILE A 49 -2.84 -2.00 2.36
C ILE A 49 -2.36 -0.56 2.42
N HIS A 50 -3.29 0.40 2.38
CA HIS A 50 -2.97 1.81 2.33
C HIS A 50 -4.12 2.67 2.81
N VAL A 51 -3.90 3.98 2.78
CA VAL A 51 -4.89 4.97 3.11
C VAL A 51 -5.08 5.85 1.89
N VAL A 52 -6.30 5.98 1.38
CA VAL A 52 -6.61 6.74 0.16
C VAL A 52 -7.58 7.87 0.47
N GLY A 53 -7.57 8.92 -0.34
CA GLY A 53 -8.55 10.00 -0.25
C GLY A 53 -7.94 11.38 -0.42
N GLU A 54 -8.79 12.39 -0.22
CA GLU A 54 -8.39 13.78 -0.40
C GLU A 54 -8.43 14.54 0.94
N PRO A 55 -7.30 15.12 1.38
CA PRO A 55 -7.17 15.74 2.71
C PRO A 55 -8.19 16.86 3.01
N LEU A 56 -8.64 17.60 1.98
CA LEU A 56 -9.48 18.78 2.16
C LEU A 56 -10.97 18.44 2.33
N MET A 57 -11.50 17.55 1.49
CA MET A 57 -12.95 17.33 1.37
C MET A 57 -13.41 16.06 2.08
N SER A 58 -12.82 14.92 1.75
CA SER A 58 -13.23 13.60 2.26
C SER A 58 -12.38 13.12 3.44
N GLY A 59 -11.16 13.65 3.59
CA GLY A 59 -10.15 13.05 4.46
C GLY A 59 -9.59 11.77 3.84
N PHE A 60 -8.78 11.06 4.62
CA PHE A 60 -8.21 9.78 4.20
C PHE A 60 -8.97 8.62 4.85
N ALA A 61 -9.09 7.51 4.12
CA ALA A 61 -9.74 6.30 4.56
C ALA A 61 -8.86 5.08 4.33
N PHE A 62 -8.90 4.15 5.26
CA PHE A 62 -8.22 2.85 5.13
C PHE A 62 -8.82 2.06 3.96
N GLU A 63 -7.96 1.52 3.09
CA GLU A 63 -8.33 0.67 1.96
C GLU A 63 -7.42 -0.57 1.93
N VAL A 64 -8.05 -1.73 1.70
CA VAL A 64 -7.38 -2.98 1.34
C VAL A 64 -7.69 -3.27 -0.11
N HIS A 65 -6.64 -3.29 -0.92
CA HIS A 65 -6.69 -3.58 -2.32
C HIS A 65 -6.22 -5.03 -2.55
N ARG A 66 -7.19 -5.92 -2.75
CA ARG A 66 -7.00 -7.35 -2.99
C ARG A 66 -6.63 -7.59 -4.45
N ASN A 67 -5.78 -8.58 -4.68
CA ASN A 67 -5.32 -8.96 -6.01
C ASN A 67 -4.72 -7.80 -6.82
N TYR A 68 -4.07 -6.87 -6.12
CA TYR A 68 -3.35 -5.75 -6.72
C TYR A 68 -2.23 -6.29 -7.60
N ASN A 69 -2.29 -6.00 -8.90
CA ASN A 69 -1.27 -6.40 -9.87
C ASN A 69 -0.25 -5.29 -10.07
N THR A 70 0.99 -5.49 -9.63
CA THR A 70 2.06 -4.47 -9.70
C THR A 70 2.33 -3.94 -11.11
N GLN A 71 2.04 -4.73 -12.15
CA GLN A 71 2.26 -4.34 -13.55
C GLN A 71 1.17 -3.41 -14.09
N ALA A 72 -0.02 -3.40 -13.49
CA ALA A 72 -1.16 -2.62 -13.97
C ALA A 72 -1.08 -1.13 -13.61
N TYR A 73 -0.16 -0.75 -12.72
CA TYR A 73 -0.11 0.57 -12.09
C TYR A 73 1.20 1.29 -12.41
N SER A 74 1.15 2.24 -13.34
CA SER A 74 2.31 3.02 -13.79
C SER A 74 2.81 4.02 -12.74
N ASP A 75 1.96 4.39 -11.78
CA ASP A 75 2.27 5.25 -10.64
C ASP A 75 3.13 4.54 -9.59
N LEU A 76 3.05 3.20 -9.46
CA LEU A 76 3.93 2.44 -8.58
C LEU A 76 5.37 2.60 -9.08
N LYS A 77 6.23 3.25 -8.29
CA LYS A 77 7.62 3.56 -8.68
C LYS A 77 8.63 2.59 -8.13
N GLN A 78 8.41 2.08 -6.93
CA GLN A 78 9.37 1.24 -6.22
C GLN A 78 8.64 0.31 -5.24
N LEU A 79 9.16 -0.90 -5.10
CA LEU A 79 8.90 -1.78 -3.96
C LEU A 79 10.20 -1.91 -3.17
N VAL A 80 10.16 -1.58 -1.89
CA VAL A 80 11.32 -1.72 -0.99
C VAL A 80 11.02 -2.86 -0.04
N PHE A 81 11.86 -3.90 -0.06
CA PHE A 81 11.74 -5.00 0.90
C PHE A 81 11.89 -4.49 2.33
N LEU A 82 10.93 -4.83 3.19
CA LEU A 82 10.93 -4.48 4.61
C LEU A 82 11.31 -5.67 5.50
N GLY A 83 11.04 -6.90 5.05
CA GLY A 83 11.26 -8.11 5.82
C GLY A 83 10.24 -9.19 5.46
N GLU A 84 10.14 -10.19 6.33
CA GLU A 84 9.22 -11.31 6.20
C GLU A 84 8.25 -11.34 7.37
N ILE A 85 7.04 -11.81 7.12
CA ILE A 85 5.97 -11.99 8.11
C ILE A 85 5.44 -13.42 8.07
N ASP A 86 4.86 -13.87 9.18
CA ASP A 86 4.24 -15.20 9.25
C ASP A 86 2.99 -15.26 8.35
N ASP A 87 2.88 -16.26 7.47
CA ASP A 87 1.72 -16.39 6.59
C ASP A 87 0.41 -16.65 7.37
N SER A 88 0.49 -17.17 8.60
CA SER A 88 -0.68 -17.41 9.47
C SER A 88 -1.40 -16.13 9.91
N ILE A 89 -0.74 -14.97 9.85
CA ILE A 89 -1.36 -13.67 10.16
C ILE A 89 -2.02 -13.04 8.94
N LEU A 90 -1.94 -13.69 7.77
CA LEU A 90 -2.52 -13.27 6.50
C LEU A 90 -3.82 -14.03 6.21
N HIS A 91 -4.65 -13.44 5.34
CA HIS A 91 -5.87 -14.07 4.86
C HIS A 91 -5.71 -14.41 3.38
N ASN A 92 -5.84 -15.69 3.03
CA ASN A 92 -5.82 -16.14 1.65
C ASN A 92 -7.16 -15.85 0.98
N TYR A 93 -7.09 -15.07 -0.10
CA TYR A 93 -8.25 -14.61 -0.84
C TYR A 93 -8.41 -15.45 -2.12
N PRO A 94 -9.47 -16.26 -2.26
CA PRO A 94 -9.59 -17.21 -3.38
C PRO A 94 -10.06 -16.57 -4.70
N GLU A 95 -10.76 -15.43 -4.61
CA GLU A 95 -11.22 -14.69 -5.79
C GLU A 95 -10.02 -14.12 -6.53
N ARG A 96 -10.05 -14.13 -7.86
CA ARG A 96 -8.95 -13.65 -8.71
C ARG A 96 -9.16 -12.22 -9.23
N SER A 97 -10.35 -11.68 -9.06
CA SER A 97 -10.69 -10.32 -9.45
C SER A 97 -10.04 -9.32 -8.49
N GLU A 98 -9.58 -8.21 -9.04
CA GLU A 98 -9.10 -7.08 -8.25
C GLU A 98 -10.27 -6.43 -7.50
N ILE A 99 -10.12 -6.23 -6.19
CA ILE A 99 -11.17 -5.72 -5.30
C ILE A 99 -10.58 -4.66 -4.39
N ARG A 100 -11.30 -3.55 -4.21
CA ARG A 100 -11.00 -2.52 -3.23
C ARG A 100 -12.10 -2.52 -2.18
N GLU A 101 -11.72 -2.74 -0.93
CA GLU A 101 -12.66 -2.80 0.19
C GLU A 101 -12.03 -2.15 1.43
N ASN A 102 -12.84 -1.82 2.41
CA ASN A 102 -12.41 -1.30 3.71
C ASN A 102 -12.62 -2.31 4.85
N THR A 103 -12.95 -3.57 4.52
CA THR A 103 -13.18 -4.63 5.50
C THR A 103 -11.88 -5.37 5.81
N THR A 104 -11.47 -5.38 7.08
CA THR A 104 -10.31 -6.15 7.53
C THR A 104 -10.65 -7.63 7.76
N ARG A 105 -9.82 -8.51 7.21
CA ARG A 105 -9.96 -9.99 7.27
C ARG A 105 -8.78 -10.65 7.98
N SER A 106 -7.57 -10.16 7.76
CA SER A 106 -6.35 -10.71 8.38
C SER A 106 -5.96 -9.99 9.67
N LEU A 107 -5.08 -10.60 10.48
CA LEU A 107 -4.56 -9.95 11.69
C LEU A 107 -3.71 -8.72 11.31
N LEU A 108 -2.90 -8.82 10.26
CA LEU A 108 -2.12 -7.69 9.75
C LEU A 108 -3.02 -6.50 9.36
N GLU A 109 -4.13 -6.76 8.68
CA GLU A 109 -5.08 -5.72 8.27
C GLU A 109 -5.72 -5.03 9.49
N ARG A 110 -6.09 -5.79 10.53
CA ARG A 110 -6.64 -5.22 11.78
C ARG A 110 -5.62 -4.35 12.51
N VAL A 111 -4.35 -4.77 12.53
CA VAL A 111 -3.26 -3.97 13.10
C VAL A 111 -3.08 -2.69 12.28
N ALA A 112 -3.10 -2.76 10.96
CA ALA A 112 -2.99 -1.59 10.10
C ALA A 112 -4.18 -0.62 10.29
N GLU A 113 -5.41 -1.13 10.41
CA GLU A 113 -6.63 -0.35 10.66
C GLU A 113 -6.61 0.39 12.01
N SER A 114 -5.87 -0.13 13.00
CA SER A 114 -5.70 0.55 14.29
C SER A 114 -4.94 1.88 14.21
N VAL A 115 -4.21 2.11 13.11
CA VAL A 115 -3.54 3.39 12.84
C VAL A 115 -4.53 4.34 12.19
N THR A 116 -4.99 5.33 12.96
CA THR A 116 -6.03 6.24 12.48
C THR A 116 -5.54 7.09 11.30
N PRO A 117 -6.26 7.08 10.15
CA PRO A 117 -5.99 7.98 9.03
C PRO A 117 -6.02 9.46 9.43
N PRO A 118 -5.26 10.33 8.75
CA PRO A 118 -5.39 11.76 8.95
C PRO A 118 -6.83 12.23 8.67
N PRO A 119 -7.47 13.00 9.58
CA PRO A 119 -8.86 13.43 9.43
C PRO A 119 -9.04 14.42 8.27
N LYS A 120 -10.30 14.72 7.92
CA LYS A 120 -10.63 15.78 6.94
C LYS A 120 -10.25 17.18 7.44
N GLY A 121 -10.07 18.12 6.52
CA GLY A 121 -9.78 19.52 6.83
C GLY A 121 -8.32 19.77 7.21
N GLN A 122 -7.42 18.86 6.81
CA GLN A 122 -5.99 19.02 7.04
C GLN A 122 -5.46 20.21 6.24
N ASN A 123 -4.64 21.03 6.90
CA ASN A 123 -3.89 22.04 6.18
C ASN A 123 -2.75 21.36 5.42
N ILE A 124 -2.99 21.05 4.15
CA ILE A 124 -2.02 20.43 3.24
C ILE A 124 -0.74 21.26 3.01
N ARG A 125 -0.71 22.51 3.50
CA ARG A 125 0.45 23.41 3.48
C ARG A 125 1.06 23.62 4.85
N ALA A 126 0.49 23.03 5.91
CA ALA A 126 1.10 23.11 7.23
C ALA A 126 2.49 22.46 7.19
N PRO A 127 3.50 23.11 7.79
CA PRO A 127 4.79 22.49 7.97
C PRO A 127 4.66 21.19 8.75
N ILE A 128 5.36 20.14 8.31
CA ILE A 128 5.51 18.90 9.08
C ILE A 128 6.84 19.03 9.82
N ASP A 129 6.82 18.97 11.14
CA ASP A 129 7.99 19.15 12.01
C ASP A 129 8.77 20.45 11.73
N GLY A 130 8.04 21.54 11.43
CA GLY A 130 8.64 22.85 11.13
C GLY A 130 9.18 23.02 9.71
N MET A 131 9.06 22.01 8.85
CA MET A 131 9.53 22.05 7.45
C MET A 131 8.38 22.24 6.47
N ASN A 132 8.52 23.19 5.54
CA ASN A 132 7.59 23.36 4.42
C ASN A 132 7.72 22.17 3.46
N THR A 133 6.65 21.39 3.34
CA THR A 133 6.64 20.13 2.60
C THR A 133 5.77 20.24 1.33
N LYS A 134 6.05 19.42 0.30
CA LYS A 134 5.32 19.41 -0.99
C LYS A 134 3.83 19.05 -0.80
N ARG A 135 2.97 19.20 -1.81
CA ARG A 135 1.54 18.83 -1.66
C ARG A 135 1.31 17.31 -1.60
N CYS A 136 0.46 16.85 -0.67
CA CYS A 136 -0.20 15.56 -0.77
C CYS A 136 -1.38 15.71 -1.76
N GLN A 137 -1.26 15.16 -2.96
CA GLN A 137 -2.37 14.99 -3.90
C GLN A 137 -2.23 13.58 -4.46
N GLU A 138 -3.24 12.75 -4.24
CA GLU A 138 -3.45 11.49 -4.97
C GLU A 138 -4.14 11.78 -6.30
#